data_AF-A0A563VXG7-F1
#
_entry.id   AF-A0A563VXG7-F1
#
_cell.length_a   1.000
_cell.length_b   1.000
_cell.length_c   1.000
_cell.angle_alpha   90.00
_cell.angle_beta   90.00
_cell.angle_gamma   90.00
#
_symmetry.space_group_name_H-M   'P 1'
#
loop_
_entity.id
_entity.type
_entity.pdbx_description
1 polymer ?
#
loop_
_entity_poly.entity_id
_entity_poly.type
_entity_poly.pdbx_seq_one_letter_code
_entity_poly.pdbx_strand_id
1 'polypeptide(L)'
;MTQTKLLATALPTSCSNCPQFNDYQDSRSRGWCSLFNHVSFKHHPFTRDCQLNLPDEEDILRSEHEVGSLVKLIDSAKDHSQWSTFIVVGKRYNSNRYKTTETYLSETDWEFLLATIEQAQVSQIWVAEDEICHYSQSHIINPIGEF
;
A
#
# COMPACT_ATOMS: atom_id res chain seq x y z
N MET A 1 -2.27 21.93 31.14
CA MET A 1 -2.76 22.47 29.87
C MET A 1 -1.83 21.98 28.77
N THR A 2 -2.21 20.90 28.10
CA THR A 2 -1.45 20.26 27.03
C THR A 2 -1.68 21.05 25.75
N GLN A 3 -0.68 21.81 25.30
CA GLN A 3 -0.74 22.49 24.00
C GLN A 3 -0.51 21.45 22.90
N THR A 4 -1.59 21.08 22.22
CA THR A 4 -1.55 20.42 20.92
C THR A 4 -0.98 21.43 19.92
N LYS A 5 0.30 21.28 19.59
CA LYS A 5 0.98 22.10 18.58
C LYS A 5 0.50 21.62 17.20
N LEU A 6 -0.51 22.29 16.66
CA LEU A 6 -0.85 22.22 15.24
C LEU A 6 0.38 22.69 14.45
N LEU A 7 1.17 21.75 13.92
CA LEU A 7 2.22 22.07 12.95
C LEU A 7 1.54 22.38 11.63
N ALA A 8 1.49 23.67 11.31
CA ALA A 8 1.14 24.14 9.98
C ALA A 8 2.05 23.45 8.95
N THR A 9 1.41 22.80 7.98
CA THR A 9 1.96 22.10 6.82
C THR A 9 2.61 23.08 5.83
N ALA A 10 3.70 23.72 6.23
CA ALA A 10 4.61 24.36 5.28
C ALA A 10 5.57 23.28 4.77
N LEU A 11 5.53 22.98 3.47
CA LEU A 11 6.49 22.08 2.83
C LEU A 11 7.91 22.59 3.14
N PRO A 12 8.82 21.74 3.65
CA PRO A 12 10.17 22.15 3.96
C PRO A 12 10.87 22.63 2.70
N THR A 13 11.40 23.86 2.73
CA THR A 13 12.16 24.45 1.62
C THR A 13 13.64 24.08 1.66
N SER A 14 14.12 23.60 2.81
CA SER A 14 15.50 23.15 3.03
C SER A 14 15.57 22.10 4.14
N CYS A 15 16.73 21.45 4.26
CA CYS A 15 16.96 20.41 5.27
C CYS A 15 16.82 20.92 6.72
N SER A 16 17.01 22.21 7.01
CA SER A 16 16.84 22.75 8.36
C SER A 16 15.46 22.53 8.96
N ASN A 17 14.44 22.40 8.11
CA ASN A 17 13.04 22.22 8.51
C ASN A 17 12.51 20.83 8.10
N CYS A 18 13.39 19.89 7.73
CA CYS A 18 13.02 18.55 7.31
C CYS A 18 13.01 17.59 8.51
N PRO A 19 11.93 16.81 8.74
CA PRO A 19 11.87 15.86 9.85
C PRO A 19 12.88 14.71 9.74
N GLN A 20 13.40 14.44 8.53
CA GLN A 20 14.39 13.40 8.25
C GLN A 20 15.85 13.88 8.35
N PHE A 21 16.06 15.15 8.72
CA PHE A 21 17.39 15.73 8.86
C PHE A 21 17.79 15.80 10.33
N ASN A 22 18.91 15.17 10.68
CA ASN A 22 19.50 15.25 12.01
C ASN A 22 20.70 16.19 11.99
N ASP A 23 20.57 17.32 12.67
CA ASP A 23 21.61 18.33 12.77
C ASP A 23 22.73 17.92 13.73
N TYR A 24 23.99 17.93 13.28
CA TYR A 24 25.13 17.66 14.16
C TYR A 24 25.45 18.82 15.11
N GLN A 25 24.81 19.97 14.94
CA GLN A 25 25.05 21.20 15.69
C GLN A 25 26.51 21.67 15.59
N ASP A 26 27.19 21.36 14.49
CA ASP A 26 28.56 21.79 14.25
C ASP A 26 28.63 23.19 13.61
N SER A 27 29.80 23.82 13.68
CA SER A 27 30.05 25.14 13.06
C SER A 27 30.02 25.12 11.53
N ARG A 28 29.92 23.94 10.92
CA ARG A 28 29.90 23.73 9.48
C ARG A 28 28.49 23.53 8.94
N SER A 29 27.47 23.63 9.79
CA SER A 29 26.06 23.46 9.42
C SER A 29 25.78 22.11 8.74
N ARG A 30 26.48 21.05 9.17
CA ARG A 30 26.29 19.69 8.65
C ARG A 30 25.30 18.91 9.51
N GLY A 31 24.72 17.91 8.89
CA GLY A 31 23.90 16.90 9.55
C GLY A 31 23.84 15.63 8.73
N TRP A 32 23.00 14.71 9.18
CA TRP A 32 22.69 13.47 8.48
C TRP A 32 21.29 13.53 7.89
N CYS A 33 21.14 13.15 6.62
CA CYS A 33 19.84 12.88 6.05
C CYS A 33 19.55 11.38 6.18
N SER A 34 18.60 11.02 7.05
CA SER A 34 18.20 9.62 7.26
C SER A 34 17.56 9.01 6.02
N LEU A 35 16.93 9.84 5.18
CA LEU A 35 16.23 9.42 3.97
C LEU A 35 17.16 8.86 2.89
N PHE A 36 18.26 9.57 2.62
CA PHE A 36 19.25 9.16 1.62
C PHE A 36 20.50 8.53 2.22
N ASN A 37 20.51 8.38 3.55
CA ASN A 37 21.60 7.77 4.30
C ASN A 37 22.97 8.41 3.98
N HIS A 38 23.04 9.75 3.95
CA HIS A 38 24.27 10.49 3.67
C HIS A 38 24.39 11.80 4.48
N VAL A 39 25.59 12.40 4.47
CA VAL A 39 25.86 13.72 5.06
C VAL A 39 25.25 14.83 4.21
N SER A 40 24.43 15.68 4.82
CA SER A 40 23.78 16.83 4.17
C SER A 40 24.00 18.13 4.96
N PHE A 41 23.63 19.28 4.39
CA PHE A 41 23.81 20.60 5.00
C PHE A 41 22.46 21.22 5.38
N LYS A 42 22.43 22.05 6.44
CA LYS A 42 21.21 22.74 6.89
C LYS A 42 20.50 23.51 5.78
N HIS A 43 21.26 24.21 4.95
CA HIS A 43 20.76 25.05 3.86
C HIS A 43 20.70 24.32 2.51
N HIS A 44 20.84 22.99 2.51
CA HIS A 44 20.64 22.19 1.31
C HIS A 44 19.19 22.34 0.83
N PRO A 45 18.95 22.64 -0.46
CA PRO A 45 17.61 22.77 -1.02
C PRO A 45 16.82 21.47 -0.89
N PHE A 46 15.54 21.56 -0.53
CA PHE A 46 14.68 20.39 -0.56
C PHE A 46 14.36 20.03 -2.02
N THR A 47 14.76 18.83 -2.48
CA THR A 47 14.58 18.39 -3.87
C THR A 47 13.36 17.50 -4.01
N ARG A 48 12.87 17.32 -5.24
CA ARG A 48 11.76 16.40 -5.54
C ARG A 48 12.10 14.96 -5.13
N ASP A 49 13.35 14.56 -5.25
CA ASP A 49 13.80 13.24 -4.81
C ASP A 49 13.60 13.08 -3.30
N CYS A 50 13.83 14.12 -2.49
CA CYS A 50 13.57 14.09 -1.05
C CYS A 50 12.08 13.87 -0.73
N GLN A 51 11.18 14.34 -1.60
CA GLN A 51 9.74 14.17 -1.42
C GLN A 51 9.29 12.76 -1.77
N LEU A 52 9.76 12.23 -2.90
CA LEU A 52 9.36 10.91 -3.41
C LEU A 52 9.85 9.75 -2.53
N ASN A 53 10.90 9.97 -1.73
CA ASN A 53 11.42 8.96 -0.82
C ASN A 53 10.73 8.98 0.56
N LEU A 54 9.89 9.97 0.86
CA LEU A 54 9.03 9.87 2.03
C LEU A 54 8.01 8.77 1.72
N PRO A 55 8.03 7.65 2.44
CA PRO A 55 6.97 6.68 2.28
C PRO A 55 5.67 7.37 2.69
N ASP A 56 4.75 7.52 1.75
CA ASP A 56 3.40 7.91 2.11
C ASP A 56 2.84 6.74 2.93
N GLU A 57 2.38 6.99 4.16
CA GLU A 57 1.73 5.93 4.95
C GLU A 57 0.53 5.34 4.17
N GLU A 58 -0.06 6.14 3.28
CA GLU A 58 -1.07 5.70 2.31
C GLU A 58 -0.50 4.80 1.20
N ASP A 59 0.73 5.01 0.72
CA ASP A 59 1.35 4.23 -0.36
C ASP A 59 1.89 2.86 0.12
N ILE A 60 2.22 2.73 1.41
CA ILE A 60 2.61 1.43 2.00
C ILE A 60 1.39 0.48 2.10
N LEU A 61 0.18 1.02 2.05
CA LEU A 61 -1.07 0.29 2.34
C LEU A 61 -2.14 0.50 1.27
N ARG A 62 -1.76 0.69 0.00
CA ARG A 62 -2.75 0.67 -1.08
C ARG A 62 -3.12 -0.78 -1.42
N SER A 63 -4.33 -1.17 -1.07
CA SER A 63 -4.96 -2.38 -1.59
C SER A 63 -5.11 -2.28 -3.10
N GLU A 64 -4.91 -3.38 -3.84
CA GLU A 64 -5.08 -3.39 -5.30
C GLU A 64 -6.52 -3.08 -5.72
N HIS A 65 -7.48 -3.38 -4.85
CA HIS A 65 -8.91 -3.21 -5.09
C HIS A 65 -9.56 -2.31 -4.05
N GLU A 66 -10.62 -1.62 -4.49
CA GLU A 66 -11.44 -0.75 -3.64
C GLU A 66 -12.87 -1.26 -3.52
N VAL A 67 -13.60 -0.83 -2.48
CA VAL A 67 -15.04 -1.11 -2.37
C VAL A 67 -15.77 -0.56 -3.60
N GLY A 68 -16.58 -1.40 -4.23
CA GLY A 68 -17.26 -1.13 -5.49
C GLY A 68 -16.52 -1.67 -6.72
N SER A 69 -15.29 -2.16 -6.57
CA SER A 69 -14.54 -2.76 -7.68
C SER A 69 -15.20 -4.06 -8.14
N LEU A 70 -15.24 -4.27 -9.46
CA LEU A 70 -15.64 -5.53 -10.06
C LEU A 70 -14.41 -6.44 -10.20
N VAL A 71 -14.50 -7.60 -9.57
CA VAL A 71 -13.42 -8.59 -9.53
C VAL A 71 -13.91 -9.95 -10.00
N LYS A 72 -12.99 -10.78 -10.46
CA LYS A 72 -13.26 -12.20 -10.71
C LYS A 72 -12.48 -13.05 -9.71
N LEU A 73 -13.13 -14.11 -9.22
CA LEU A 73 -12.48 -15.12 -8.41
C LEU A 73 -11.67 -16.03 -9.33
N ILE A 74 -10.39 -16.19 -9.03
CA ILE A 74 -9.46 -17.01 -9.81
C ILE A 74 -9.77 -18.49 -9.54
N ASP A 75 -10.08 -19.22 -10.60
CA ASP A 75 -10.27 -20.67 -10.55
C ASP A 75 -9.27 -21.32 -11.50
N SER A 76 -8.24 -21.97 -10.95
CA SER A 76 -7.16 -22.56 -11.74
C SER A 76 -7.58 -23.72 -12.62
N ALA A 77 -8.76 -24.30 -12.39
CA ALA A 77 -9.30 -25.39 -13.20
C ALA A 77 -10.14 -24.90 -14.38
N LYS A 78 -10.36 -23.58 -14.52
CA LYS A 78 -11.24 -22.99 -15.54
C LYS A 78 -10.51 -21.91 -16.32
N ASP A 79 -10.96 -21.70 -17.55
CA ASP A 79 -10.56 -20.53 -18.31
C ASP A 79 -11.11 -19.23 -17.69
N HIS A 80 -10.35 -18.15 -17.80
CA HIS A 80 -10.67 -16.83 -17.25
C HIS A 80 -12.02 -16.25 -17.73
N SER A 81 -12.54 -16.69 -18.89
CA SER A 81 -13.87 -16.32 -19.37
C SER A 81 -15.00 -16.95 -18.55
N GLN A 82 -14.73 -18.05 -17.84
CA GLN A 82 -15.71 -18.83 -17.07
C GLN A 82 -15.68 -18.52 -15.57
N TRP A 83 -14.79 -17.65 -15.13
CA TRP A 83 -14.66 -17.26 -13.73
C TRP A 83 -15.85 -16.45 -13.23
N SER A 84 -16.24 -16.72 -11.99
CA SER A 84 -17.33 -16.03 -11.31
C SER A 84 -16.96 -14.56 -11.04
N THR A 85 -17.88 -13.65 -11.33
CA THR A 85 -17.68 -12.20 -11.12
C THR A 85 -18.41 -11.73 -9.87
N PHE A 86 -17.76 -10.88 -9.09
CA PHE A 86 -18.25 -10.33 -7.84
C PHE A 86 -18.00 -8.83 -7.76
N ILE A 87 -18.65 -8.19 -6.79
CA ILE A 87 -18.35 -6.82 -6.38
C ILE A 87 -17.72 -6.83 -4.99
N VAL A 88 -16.68 -6.02 -4.80
CA VAL A 88 -16.06 -5.81 -3.48
C VAL A 88 -17.00 -4.94 -2.65
N VAL A 89 -17.48 -5.45 -1.51
CA VAL A 89 -18.37 -4.71 -0.59
C VAL A 89 -17.68 -4.32 0.72
N GLY A 90 -16.49 -4.86 0.98
CA GLY A 90 -15.66 -4.52 2.13
C GLY A 90 -14.21 -4.92 1.92
N LYS A 91 -13.32 -4.32 2.69
CA LYS A 91 -11.90 -4.68 2.73
C LYS A 91 -11.38 -4.58 4.15
N ARG A 92 -10.38 -5.39 4.49
CA ARG A 92 -9.66 -5.29 5.76
C ARG A 92 -8.19 -5.62 5.56
N TYR A 93 -7.35 -4.97 6.36
CA TYR A 93 -5.94 -5.28 6.41
C TYR A 93 -5.72 -6.55 7.23
N ASN A 94 -4.98 -7.50 6.68
CA ASN A 94 -4.60 -8.72 7.37
C ASN A 94 -3.44 -8.43 8.33
N SER A 95 -3.79 -8.27 9.61
CA SER A 95 -2.79 -8.07 10.67
C SER A 95 -1.91 -9.29 10.99
N ASN A 96 -2.18 -10.46 10.39
CA ASN A 96 -1.41 -11.68 10.65
C ASN A 96 -0.20 -11.86 9.73
N ARG A 97 -0.15 -11.13 8.61
CA ARG A 97 1.04 -11.09 7.77
C ARG A 97 2.24 -10.58 8.57
N TYR A 98 3.41 -11.17 8.35
CA TYR A 98 4.67 -10.89 9.07
C TYR A 98 4.73 -11.36 10.54
N LYS A 99 3.70 -12.04 11.08
CA LYS A 99 3.77 -12.60 12.44
C LYS A 99 4.68 -13.82 12.55
N THR A 100 4.73 -14.66 11.51
CA THR A 100 5.61 -15.83 11.45
C THR A 100 6.23 -15.95 10.06
N THR A 101 7.28 -16.78 9.92
CA THR A 101 7.88 -17.09 8.61
C THR A 101 6.89 -17.77 7.66
N GLU A 102 5.95 -18.54 8.21
CA GLU A 102 4.90 -19.20 7.43
C GLU A 102 3.91 -18.17 6.87
N THR A 103 3.37 -17.28 7.72
CA THR A 103 2.42 -16.25 7.28
C THR A 103 3.06 -15.18 6.41
N TYR A 104 4.38 -15.00 6.46
CA TYR A 104 5.12 -14.12 5.55
C TYR A 104 4.98 -14.52 4.08
N LEU A 105 5.01 -15.82 3.80
CA LEU A 105 5.05 -16.37 2.44
C LEU A 105 3.68 -16.73 1.88
N SER A 106 2.72 -17.03 2.76
CA SER A 106 1.42 -17.57 2.35
C SER A 106 0.24 -16.63 2.52
N GLU A 107 0.41 -15.49 3.22
CA GLU A 107 -0.69 -14.54 3.45
C GLU A 107 -0.47 -13.23 2.69
N THR A 108 -1.58 -12.63 2.25
CA THR A 108 -1.62 -11.31 1.60
C THR A 108 -1.85 -10.19 2.62
N ASP A 109 -1.57 -8.94 2.21
CA ASP A 109 -1.80 -7.74 3.04
C ASP A 109 -3.30 -7.45 3.19
N TRP A 110 -4.08 -7.76 2.17
CA TRP A 110 -5.50 -7.43 2.11
C TRP A 110 -6.37 -8.67 1.97
N GLU A 111 -7.51 -8.62 2.66
CA GLU A 111 -8.64 -9.51 2.46
C GLU A 111 -9.85 -8.68 2.04
N PHE A 112 -10.66 -9.21 1.13
CA PHE A 112 -11.81 -8.55 0.55
C PHE A 112 -13.09 -9.34 0.81
N LEU A 113 -14.16 -8.62 1.13
CA LEU A 113 -15.50 -9.17 1.24
C LEU A 113 -16.19 -9.03 -0.11
N LEU A 114 -16.49 -10.16 -0.73
CA LEU A 114 -17.14 -10.22 -2.03
C LEU A 114 -18.64 -10.47 -1.85
N ALA A 115 -19.43 -9.85 -2.73
CA ALA A 115 -20.84 -10.16 -2.89
C ALA A 115 -21.17 -10.44 -4.36
N THR A 116 -22.13 -11.32 -4.61
CA THR A 116 -22.60 -11.60 -5.98
C THR A 116 -23.38 -10.40 -6.52
N ILE A 117 -23.27 -10.15 -7.83
CA ILE A 117 -23.97 -9.03 -8.48
C ILE A 117 -25.49 -9.23 -8.45
N GLU A 118 -25.95 -10.49 -8.53
CA GLU A 118 -27.37 -10.82 -8.56
C GLU A 118 -28.02 -10.82 -7.17
N GLN A 119 -27.25 -11.06 -6.10
CA GLN A 119 -27.78 -11.24 -4.73
C GLN A 119 -26.83 -10.66 -3.67
N ALA A 120 -26.49 -9.37 -3.80
CA ALA A 120 -25.50 -8.68 -2.98
C ALA A 120 -25.70 -8.76 -1.44
N GLN A 121 -26.90 -9.15 -0.97
CA GLN A 121 -27.24 -9.26 0.45
C GLN A 121 -27.31 -10.69 1.00
N VAL A 122 -27.17 -11.74 0.17
CA VAL A 122 -27.49 -13.12 0.60
C VAL A 122 -26.26 -14.03 0.66
N SER A 123 -25.27 -13.84 -0.20
CA SER A 123 -24.02 -14.62 -0.19
C SER A 123 -22.81 -13.69 -0.18
N GLN A 124 -22.08 -13.70 0.93
CA GLN A 124 -20.84 -12.94 1.11
C GLN A 124 -19.71 -13.87 1.50
N ILE A 125 -18.53 -13.66 0.93
CA ILE A 125 -17.34 -14.47 1.19
C ILE A 125 -16.11 -13.56 1.35
N TRP A 126 -15.28 -13.86 2.36
CA TRP A 126 -13.96 -13.25 2.49
C TRP A 126 -12.96 -14.05 1.68
N VAL A 127 -12.12 -13.34 0.92
CA VAL A 127 -11.05 -13.91 0.10
C VAL A 127 -9.79 -13.06 0.24
N ALA A 128 -8.64 -13.69 0.04
CA ALA A 128 -7.34 -13.02 -0.01
C ALA A 128 -7.17 -12.24 -1.33
N GLU A 129 -6.23 -11.30 -1.35
CA GLU A 129 -5.96 -10.45 -2.51
C GLU A 129 -5.51 -11.24 -3.74
N ASP A 130 -4.74 -12.33 -3.53
CA ASP A 130 -4.20 -13.19 -4.58
C ASP A 130 -5.19 -14.23 -5.11
N GLU A 131 -6.37 -14.38 -4.48
CA GLU A 131 -7.46 -15.24 -4.94
C GLU A 131 -8.35 -14.55 -5.97
N ILE A 132 -8.17 -13.25 -6.20
CA ILE A 132 -9.01 -12.44 -7.08
C ILE A 132 -8.18 -11.63 -8.07
N CYS A 133 -8.85 -11.14 -9.10
CA CYS A 133 -8.27 -10.19 -10.03
C CYS A 133 -9.29 -9.16 -10.49
N HIS A 134 -8.80 -8.03 -10.99
CA HIS A 134 -9.67 -7.03 -11.59
C HIS A 134 -10.38 -7.61 -12.82
N TYR A 135 -11.70 -7.37 -12.93
CA TYR A 135 -12.54 -7.97 -13.98
C TYR A 135 -11.96 -7.81 -15.41
N SER A 136 -11.50 -6.60 -15.73
CA SER A 136 -10.93 -6.26 -17.05
C SER A 136 -9.57 -6.89 -17.32
N GLN A 137 -8.84 -7.31 -16.30
CA GLN A 137 -7.49 -7.87 -16.39
C GLN A 137 -7.47 -9.39 -16.36
N SER A 138 -8.62 -10.04 -16.15
CA SER A 138 -8.71 -11.51 -16.07
C SER A 138 -8.06 -12.27 -17.23
N HIS A 139 -8.06 -11.69 -18.44
CA HIS A 139 -7.44 -12.28 -19.65
C HIS A 139 -5.90 -12.31 -19.64
N ILE A 140 -5.26 -11.59 -18.72
CA ILE A 140 -3.80 -11.50 -18.60
C ILE A 140 -3.27 -12.60 -17.66
N ILE A 141 -4.15 -13.18 -16.84
CA ILE A 141 -3.79 -14.20 -15.86
C ILE A 141 -3.89 -15.56 -16.53
N ASN A 142 -2.77 -16.29 -16.59
CA ASN A 142 -2.71 -17.69 -17.01
C ASN A 142 -2.61 -18.59 -15.77
N PRO A 143 -3.70 -19.22 -15.32
CA PRO A 143 -3.72 -20.03 -14.10
C PRO A 143 -3.14 -21.43 -14.31
N ILE A 144 -3.06 -21.88 -15.57
CA ILE A 144 -2.76 -23.27 -15.93
C ILE A 144 -1.24 -23.51 -15.94
N GLY A 145 -0.43 -22.45 -15.86
CA GLY A 145 1.03 -22.55 -15.75
C GLY A 145 1.71 -23.08 -17.01
N GLU A 146 1.00 -23.13 -18.14
CA GLU A 146 1.59 -23.38 -19.45
C GLU A 146 2.36 -22.13 -19.89
N PHE A 147 3.67 -22.12 -19.64
CA PHE A 147 4.65 -21.17 -20.20
C PHE A 147 5.33 -21.75 -21.43
#